data_AF-A0A4V2JGH6-F1
#
_entry.id   AF-A0A4V2JGH6-F1
#
_cell.length_a   1.000
_cell.length_b   1.000
_cell.length_c   1.000
_cell.angle_alpha   90.00
_cell.angle_beta   90.00
_cell.angle_gamma   90.00
#
_symmetry.space_group_name_H-M   'P 1'
#
loop_
_entity.id
_entity.type
_entity.pdbx_description
1 polymer ?
#
loop_
_entity_poly.entity_id
_entity_poly.type
_entity_poly.pdbx_seq_one_letter_code
_entity_poly.pdbx_strand_id
1 'polypeptide(L)'
;MKNRYLYIYITAVIFAFAGCKKHDFAAGTVSTITYIEDVRSLYKGTDLIIDKESLTGAGSITGVVISNADSGNVPPKTVVIQSTRKGRIRGLVLNLENSSIYKPGDSLLIKVEGSSLKRVKGSLQISGLTDASIAKISSNNRINIQTASSYNIGLKPDEYESTLVQIKSGLVNPLPAFGDSFIGDKSVVNGADSIILHTEATANYATTALPAGATFTGIVFINNEIPNRTPIQLWPRVSTDITERVAPPNPNGPGLGVFPVVITGIVADAKGGDGNYEYIQFRATKDIDFTKNSLSVITCTNAGTAAPYAGTAPAGGWATGGGRTYKFNLTSGTVAKGEFFYVGGSNQRINGANSTSLSTSKWIRSIAYVTNDGDGFGSKNGGIFPNSGNAGGVAVFEGTIINEESVPLDVVFFGGTGKTTLFNSVDNYGYRIVKNDHYNPVDPATSTAQPFFFQGTNQYIIPHAAVADLGLFLKLGGSFNATTKTWTTARGAVYYQMSLTTPVSEIESGADVTQVTN
;
A
#
# COMPACT_ATOMS: atom_id res chain seq x y z
N MET A 1 -48.80 -68.75 -61.04
CA MET A 1 -48.27 -67.45 -60.54
C MET A 1 -48.96 -66.94 -59.27
N LYS A 2 -50.24 -67.27 -58.99
CA LYS A 2 -50.99 -66.77 -57.80
C LYS A 2 -50.41 -67.14 -56.42
N ASN A 3 -49.82 -68.32 -56.24
CA ASN A 3 -49.37 -68.76 -54.90
C ASN A 3 -48.06 -68.09 -54.43
N ARG A 4 -47.18 -67.66 -55.34
CA ARG A 4 -45.90 -67.01 -54.98
C ARG A 4 -46.11 -65.60 -54.41
N TYR A 5 -47.09 -64.85 -54.94
CA TYR A 5 -47.43 -63.52 -54.43
C TYR A 5 -48.13 -63.58 -53.07
N LEU A 6 -48.87 -64.65 -52.79
CA LEU A 6 -49.51 -64.86 -51.48
C LEU A 6 -48.48 -65.07 -50.38
N TYR A 7 -47.44 -65.87 -50.62
CA TYR A 7 -46.35 -66.04 -49.64
C TYR A 7 -45.55 -64.76 -49.43
N ILE A 8 -45.29 -63.98 -50.48
CA ILE A 8 -44.61 -62.67 -50.35
C ILE A 8 -45.47 -61.70 -49.53
N TYR A 9 -46.79 -61.67 -49.74
CA TYR A 9 -47.71 -60.84 -48.97
C TYR A 9 -47.77 -61.25 -47.49
N ILE A 10 -47.85 -62.55 -47.20
CA ILE A 10 -47.89 -63.06 -45.83
C ILE A 10 -46.57 -62.75 -45.11
N THR A 11 -45.42 -62.93 -45.77
CA THR A 11 -44.12 -62.60 -45.18
C THR A 11 -43.96 -61.09 -44.95
N ALA A 12 -44.42 -60.24 -45.87
CA ALA A 12 -44.40 -58.78 -45.71
C ALA A 12 -45.28 -58.30 -44.55
N VAL A 13 -46.43 -58.95 -44.32
CA VAL A 13 -47.32 -58.65 -43.18
C VAL A 13 -46.69 -59.09 -41.86
N ILE A 14 -46.01 -60.24 -41.82
CA ILE A 14 -45.30 -60.71 -40.60
C ILE A 14 -44.14 -59.76 -40.25
N PHE A 15 -43.40 -59.23 -41.23
CA PHE A 15 -42.38 -58.21 -40.99
C PHE A 15 -42.95 -56.84 -40.56
N ALA A 16 -44.17 -56.49 -40.98
CA ALA A 16 -44.84 -55.26 -40.55
C ALA A 16 -45.32 -55.31 -39.08
N PHE A 17 -45.67 -56.49 -38.57
CA PHE A 17 -46.04 -56.70 -37.15
C PHE A 17 -44.84 -57.07 -36.25
N ALA A 18 -43.68 -57.38 -36.82
CA ALA A 18 -42.41 -57.48 -36.11
C ALA A 18 -41.71 -56.12 -35.93
N GLY A 19 -42.46 -55.02 -36.08
CA GLY A 19 -42.00 -53.67 -35.75
C GLY A 19 -41.54 -53.61 -34.29
N CYS A 20 -40.32 -53.11 -34.11
CA CYS A 20 -39.64 -52.99 -32.83
C CYS A 20 -40.58 -52.60 -31.69
N LYS A 21 -40.54 -53.35 -30.59
CA LYS A 21 -41.02 -52.88 -29.29
C LYS A 21 -40.41 -51.49 -29.10
N LYS A 22 -41.26 -50.46 -29.01
CA LYS A 22 -40.82 -49.10 -28.70
C LYS A 22 -40.30 -49.13 -27.28
N HIS A 23 -39.02 -49.47 -27.13
CA HIS A 23 -38.32 -49.37 -25.87
C HIS A 23 -38.33 -47.89 -25.51
N ASP A 24 -38.95 -47.57 -24.39
CA ASP A 24 -38.93 -46.25 -23.80
C ASP A 24 -37.52 -46.03 -23.25
N PHE A 25 -36.56 -45.72 -24.13
CA PHE A 25 -35.14 -45.54 -23.79
C PHE A 25 -34.89 -44.27 -22.96
N ALA A 26 -35.94 -43.57 -22.52
CA ALA A 26 -35.87 -42.32 -21.78
C ALA A 26 -36.52 -42.42 -20.38
N ALA A 27 -36.59 -43.60 -19.75
CA ALA A 27 -36.84 -43.72 -18.31
C ALA A 27 -35.59 -43.33 -17.49
N GLY A 28 -34.94 -42.22 -17.84
CA GLY A 28 -33.90 -41.63 -17.00
C GLY A 28 -34.55 -41.00 -15.78
N THR A 29 -34.09 -41.34 -14.58
CA THR A 29 -34.49 -40.60 -13.38
C THR A 29 -33.94 -39.18 -13.47
N VAL A 30 -34.80 -38.18 -13.28
CA VAL A 30 -34.36 -36.79 -13.29
C VAL A 30 -33.36 -36.57 -12.16
N SER A 31 -32.29 -35.82 -12.43
CA SER A 31 -31.29 -35.49 -11.42
C SER A 31 -31.96 -34.85 -10.21
N THR A 32 -31.63 -35.34 -9.02
CA THR A 32 -32.09 -34.75 -7.75
C THR A 32 -31.41 -33.40 -7.45
N ILE A 33 -30.38 -33.05 -8.22
CA ILE A 33 -29.58 -31.83 -8.09
C ILE A 33 -29.83 -30.92 -9.30
N THR A 34 -30.07 -29.63 -9.03
CA THR A 34 -30.20 -28.56 -10.02
C THR A 34 -29.18 -27.44 -9.79
N TYR A 35 -29.14 -26.44 -10.67
CA TYR A 35 -28.21 -25.31 -10.57
C TYR A 35 -28.81 -24.13 -9.80
N ILE A 36 -27.94 -23.30 -9.22
CA ILE A 36 -28.36 -22.07 -8.53
C ILE A 36 -29.17 -21.15 -9.46
N GLU A 37 -28.84 -21.10 -10.76
CA GLU A 37 -29.58 -20.33 -11.76
C GLU A 37 -31.07 -20.72 -11.82
N ASP A 38 -31.36 -22.02 -11.76
CA ASP A 38 -32.73 -22.54 -11.87
C ASP A 38 -33.53 -22.16 -10.61
N VAL A 39 -32.93 -22.26 -9.41
CA VAL A 39 -33.56 -21.79 -8.15
C VAL A 39 -33.80 -20.28 -8.15
N ARG A 40 -32.82 -19.48 -8.57
CA ARG A 40 -32.97 -18.01 -8.68
C ARG A 40 -34.13 -17.65 -9.60
N SER A 41 -34.32 -18.41 -10.68
CA SER A 41 -35.37 -18.14 -11.67
C SER A 41 -36.80 -18.30 -11.12
N LEU A 42 -36.97 -19.04 -10.01
CA LEU A 42 -38.27 -19.20 -9.35
C LEU A 42 -38.77 -17.88 -8.74
N TYR A 43 -37.88 -17.01 -8.28
CA TYR A 43 -38.28 -15.77 -7.63
C TYR A 43 -38.78 -14.74 -8.65
N LYS A 44 -40.09 -14.42 -8.60
CA LYS A 44 -40.75 -13.45 -9.49
C LYS A 44 -41.23 -12.19 -8.74
N GLY A 45 -40.54 -11.82 -7.67
CA GLY A 45 -40.86 -10.64 -6.85
C GLY A 45 -41.71 -10.93 -5.60
N THR A 46 -42.10 -12.19 -5.40
CA THR A 46 -42.82 -12.65 -4.20
C THR A 46 -42.08 -13.82 -3.57
N ASP A 47 -42.07 -13.85 -2.24
CA ASP A 47 -41.52 -14.93 -1.46
C ASP A 47 -42.25 -16.24 -1.77
N LEU A 48 -41.51 -17.35 -1.85
CA LEU A 48 -42.08 -18.66 -2.15
C LEU A 48 -41.39 -19.77 -1.35
N ILE A 49 -42.11 -20.87 -1.16
CA ILE A 49 -41.55 -22.13 -0.67
C ILE A 49 -41.09 -22.95 -1.86
N ILE A 50 -39.87 -23.45 -1.82
CA ILE A 50 -39.31 -24.26 -2.91
C ILE A 50 -39.90 -25.67 -2.83
N ASP A 51 -40.67 -26.06 -3.83
CA ASP A 51 -41.13 -27.43 -4.05
C ASP A 51 -40.35 -28.14 -5.18
N LYS A 52 -40.45 -29.47 -5.24
CA LYS A 52 -39.73 -30.28 -6.23
C LYS A 52 -40.28 -30.07 -7.63
N GLU A 53 -41.59 -29.91 -7.76
CA GLU A 53 -42.28 -29.77 -9.03
C GLU A 53 -41.78 -28.55 -9.80
N SER A 54 -41.61 -27.42 -9.09
CA SER A 54 -41.06 -26.16 -9.59
C SER A 54 -39.62 -26.28 -10.06
N LEU A 55 -38.86 -27.26 -9.55
CA LEU A 55 -37.49 -27.58 -9.95
C LEU A 55 -37.39 -28.83 -10.82
N THR A 56 -38.48 -29.22 -11.50
CA THR A 56 -38.51 -30.38 -12.42
C THR A 56 -38.11 -31.70 -11.77
N GLY A 57 -38.38 -31.88 -10.47
CA GLY A 57 -38.05 -33.08 -9.70
C GLY A 57 -36.75 -33.00 -8.90
N ALA A 58 -35.96 -31.93 -9.05
CA ALA A 58 -34.79 -31.70 -8.22
C ALA A 58 -35.19 -31.15 -6.84
N GLY A 59 -34.51 -31.60 -5.79
CA GLY A 59 -34.73 -31.13 -4.41
C GLY A 59 -33.47 -30.55 -3.77
N SER A 60 -32.37 -30.48 -4.52
CA SER A 60 -31.07 -30.04 -4.00
C SER A 60 -30.31 -29.18 -5.00
N ILE A 61 -29.40 -28.36 -4.49
CA ILE A 61 -28.43 -27.59 -5.27
C ILE A 61 -27.02 -27.84 -4.76
N THR A 62 -26.03 -27.55 -5.60
CA THR A 62 -24.62 -27.53 -5.20
C THR A 62 -24.00 -26.16 -5.46
N GLY A 63 -23.00 -25.83 -4.64
CA GLY A 63 -22.26 -24.59 -4.79
C GLY A 63 -21.00 -24.56 -3.94
N VAL A 64 -20.04 -23.74 -4.36
CA VAL A 64 -18.80 -23.49 -3.62
C VAL A 64 -18.98 -22.25 -2.76
N VAL A 65 -18.64 -22.35 -1.49
CA VAL A 65 -18.67 -21.24 -0.51
C VAL A 65 -17.64 -20.19 -0.91
N ILE A 66 -18.07 -18.94 -0.97
CA ILE A 66 -17.21 -17.79 -1.25
C ILE A 66 -17.10 -16.83 -0.08
N SER A 67 -18.10 -16.77 0.80
CA SER A 67 -18.07 -15.96 2.03
C SER A 67 -17.04 -16.46 3.01
N ASN A 68 -16.42 -15.54 3.75
CA ASN A 68 -15.48 -15.86 4.82
C ASN A 68 -15.99 -15.27 6.15
N ALA A 69 -16.53 -16.12 7.03
CA ALA A 69 -17.01 -15.65 8.33
C ALA A 69 -15.84 -15.25 9.27
N ASP A 70 -14.67 -15.87 9.13
CA ASP A 70 -13.52 -15.64 10.00
C ASP A 70 -12.90 -14.25 9.82
N SER A 71 -13.15 -13.63 8.66
CA SER A 71 -12.64 -12.29 8.40
C SER A 71 -13.47 -11.19 9.01
N GLY A 72 -14.70 -11.48 9.44
CA GLY A 72 -15.61 -10.52 10.06
C GLY A 72 -16.27 -9.52 9.10
N ASN A 73 -16.07 -9.63 7.77
CA ASN A 73 -16.76 -8.79 6.76
C ASN A 73 -17.83 -9.55 5.97
N VAL A 74 -18.72 -10.24 6.68
CA VAL A 74 -19.88 -10.94 6.12
C VAL A 74 -21.02 -10.78 7.14
N PRO A 75 -22.27 -10.54 6.71
CA PRO A 75 -23.38 -10.45 7.65
C PRO A 75 -23.51 -11.70 8.53
N PRO A 76 -23.99 -11.57 9.79
CA PRO A 76 -24.25 -12.73 10.64
C PRO A 76 -25.18 -13.74 9.97
N LYS A 77 -25.02 -15.02 10.34
CA LYS A 77 -25.84 -16.13 9.83
C LYS A 77 -25.85 -16.30 8.31
N THR A 78 -24.84 -15.75 7.62
CA THR A 78 -24.79 -15.74 6.16
C THR A 78 -23.68 -16.64 5.64
N VAL A 79 -24.03 -17.53 4.72
CA VAL A 79 -23.09 -18.23 3.84
C VAL A 79 -23.45 -17.92 2.40
N VAL A 80 -22.49 -17.45 1.62
CA VAL A 80 -22.69 -17.19 0.19
C VAL A 80 -22.04 -18.30 -0.61
N ILE A 81 -22.82 -18.93 -1.48
CA ILE A 81 -22.35 -19.96 -2.41
C ILE A 81 -22.47 -19.46 -3.85
N GLN A 82 -21.60 -19.97 -4.72
CA GLN A 82 -21.75 -19.77 -6.17
C GLN A 82 -21.51 -21.07 -6.94
N SER A 83 -22.09 -21.14 -8.13
CA SER A 83 -21.91 -22.24 -9.08
C SER A 83 -21.69 -21.69 -10.48
N THR A 84 -21.00 -22.47 -11.31
CA THR A 84 -20.75 -22.14 -12.72
C THR A 84 -21.51 -23.10 -13.61
N ARG A 85 -22.32 -22.57 -14.53
CA ARG A 85 -23.03 -23.36 -15.56
C ARG A 85 -22.83 -22.71 -16.92
N LYS A 86 -22.30 -23.45 -17.90
CA LYS A 86 -22.07 -22.97 -19.27
C LYS A 86 -21.35 -21.60 -19.32
N GLY A 87 -20.32 -21.43 -18.48
CA GLY A 87 -19.53 -20.19 -18.38
C GLY A 87 -20.19 -19.04 -17.61
N ARG A 88 -21.45 -19.19 -17.16
CA ARG A 88 -22.14 -18.21 -16.33
C ARG A 88 -21.98 -18.56 -14.86
N ILE A 89 -21.67 -17.56 -14.05
CA ILE A 89 -21.56 -17.72 -12.60
C ILE A 89 -22.82 -17.14 -11.97
N ARG A 90 -23.43 -17.90 -11.05
CA ARG A 90 -24.59 -17.47 -10.28
C ARG A 90 -24.37 -17.81 -8.82
N GLY A 91 -24.73 -16.88 -7.96
CA GLY A 91 -24.61 -17.03 -6.52
C GLY A 91 -25.92 -16.90 -5.78
N LEU A 92 -25.92 -17.33 -4.54
CA LEU A 92 -27.08 -17.31 -3.66
C LEU A 92 -26.64 -17.22 -2.21
N VAL A 93 -27.42 -16.47 -1.43
CA VAL A 93 -27.23 -16.35 0.02
C VAL A 93 -27.98 -17.48 0.72
N LEU A 94 -27.34 -18.12 1.68
CA LEU A 94 -27.93 -19.11 2.59
C LEU A 94 -27.99 -18.52 4.00
N ASN A 95 -29.17 -18.55 4.61
CA ASN A 95 -29.36 -18.17 6.00
C ASN A 95 -29.15 -19.37 6.92
N LEU A 96 -28.06 -19.40 7.67
CA LEU A 96 -27.66 -20.54 8.50
C LEU A 96 -27.25 -20.06 9.89
N GLU A 97 -27.81 -20.70 10.93
CA GLU A 97 -27.46 -20.41 12.32
C GLU A 97 -25.96 -20.66 12.57
N ASN A 98 -25.43 -21.76 12.04
CA ASN A 98 -24.03 -22.16 12.18
C ASN A 98 -23.19 -21.80 10.95
N SER A 99 -23.21 -20.55 10.49
CA SER A 99 -22.52 -20.14 9.25
C SER A 99 -20.98 -20.25 9.32
N SER A 100 -20.38 -20.12 10.50
CA SER A 100 -18.92 -20.04 10.68
C SER A 100 -18.18 -21.36 10.40
N ILE A 101 -18.87 -22.50 10.36
CA ILE A 101 -18.26 -23.81 10.09
C ILE A 101 -17.90 -24.01 8.62
N TYR A 102 -18.48 -23.21 7.72
CA TYR A 102 -18.29 -23.29 6.29
C TYR A 102 -17.21 -22.30 5.84
N LYS A 103 -16.16 -22.79 5.21
CA LYS A 103 -14.99 -21.99 4.82
C LYS A 103 -14.98 -21.73 3.32
N PRO A 104 -14.38 -20.62 2.85
CA PRO A 104 -14.19 -20.38 1.42
C PRO A 104 -13.57 -21.59 0.72
N GLY A 105 -14.17 -22.04 -0.38
CA GLY A 105 -13.74 -23.21 -1.13
C GLY A 105 -14.40 -24.52 -0.68
N ASP A 106 -15.22 -24.54 0.37
CA ASP A 106 -16.07 -25.69 0.69
C ASP A 106 -17.14 -25.87 -0.38
N SER A 107 -17.29 -27.09 -0.90
CA SER A 107 -18.37 -27.48 -1.80
C SER A 107 -19.50 -28.09 -0.98
N LEU A 108 -20.70 -27.55 -1.13
CA LEU A 108 -21.88 -27.94 -0.36
C LEU A 108 -22.93 -28.57 -1.28
N LEU A 109 -23.60 -29.60 -0.78
CA LEU A 109 -24.87 -30.10 -1.27
C LEU A 109 -25.96 -29.63 -0.30
N ILE A 110 -26.92 -28.86 -0.81
CA ILE A 110 -27.98 -28.25 0.00
C ILE A 110 -29.33 -28.80 -0.46
N LYS A 111 -30.08 -29.40 0.45
CA LYS A 111 -31.48 -29.76 0.25
C LYS A 111 -32.34 -28.51 0.42
N VAL A 112 -32.98 -28.06 -0.66
CA VAL A 112 -33.72 -26.80 -0.72
C VAL A 112 -35.23 -26.99 -0.70
N GLU A 113 -35.73 -28.21 -0.89
CA GLU A 113 -37.15 -28.52 -0.79
C GLU A 113 -37.71 -28.12 0.60
N GLY A 114 -38.84 -27.44 0.61
CA GLY A 114 -39.51 -26.92 1.82
C GLY A 114 -38.88 -25.65 2.40
N SER A 115 -37.73 -25.19 1.88
CA SER A 115 -37.11 -23.94 2.30
C SER A 115 -37.73 -22.72 1.61
N SER A 116 -37.60 -21.54 2.22
CA SER A 116 -38.19 -20.29 1.72
C SER A 116 -37.16 -19.47 0.94
N LEU A 117 -37.48 -19.16 -0.31
CA LEU A 117 -36.74 -18.25 -1.18
C LEU A 117 -37.34 -16.85 -1.11
N LYS A 118 -36.55 -15.88 -0.65
CA LYS A 118 -37.00 -14.50 -0.40
C LYS A 118 -35.88 -13.47 -0.53
N ARG A 119 -36.23 -12.19 -0.59
CA ARG A 119 -35.23 -11.09 -0.50
C ARG A 119 -35.12 -10.60 0.93
N VAL A 120 -33.90 -10.58 1.47
CA VAL A 120 -33.59 -10.02 2.79
C VAL A 120 -32.63 -8.85 2.59
N LYS A 121 -33.04 -7.66 3.04
CA LYS A 121 -32.36 -6.40 2.77
C LYS A 121 -32.11 -6.10 1.28
N GLY A 122 -32.79 -6.79 0.36
CA GLY A 122 -32.59 -6.66 -1.08
C GLY A 122 -31.93 -7.87 -1.72
N SER A 123 -31.07 -8.62 -1.00
CA SER A 123 -30.37 -9.77 -1.55
C SER A 123 -31.23 -11.04 -1.54
N LEU A 124 -31.19 -11.81 -2.63
CA LEU A 124 -31.92 -13.07 -2.75
C LEU A 124 -31.29 -14.18 -1.90
N GLN A 125 -32.10 -14.79 -1.03
CA GLN A 125 -31.66 -15.66 0.03
C GLN A 125 -32.60 -16.86 0.21
N ILE A 126 -32.02 -18.02 0.51
CA ILE A 126 -32.75 -19.18 1.04
C ILE A 126 -32.73 -19.13 2.57
N SER A 127 -33.90 -19.33 3.18
CA SER A 127 -34.09 -19.37 4.63
C SER A 127 -34.88 -20.60 5.06
N GLY A 128 -34.81 -20.95 6.35
CA GLY A 128 -35.43 -22.16 6.89
C GLY A 128 -34.62 -23.45 6.63
N LEU A 129 -33.34 -23.32 6.28
CA LEU A 129 -32.44 -24.46 6.19
C LEU A 129 -32.01 -24.92 7.58
N THR A 130 -31.90 -26.23 7.76
CA THR A 130 -31.34 -26.84 8.97
C THR A 130 -29.95 -27.38 8.67
N ASP A 131 -29.13 -27.63 9.70
CA ASP A 131 -27.80 -28.22 9.51
C ASP A 131 -27.88 -29.60 8.82
N ALA A 132 -28.94 -30.37 9.06
CA ALA A 132 -29.20 -31.66 8.40
C ALA A 132 -29.53 -31.52 6.89
N SER A 133 -29.91 -30.32 6.45
CA SER A 133 -30.17 -30.01 5.04
C SER A 133 -28.87 -29.79 4.26
N ILE A 134 -27.71 -29.70 4.91
CA ILE A 134 -26.44 -29.33 4.29
C ILE A 134 -25.40 -30.42 4.51
N ALA A 135 -24.87 -30.94 3.41
CA ALA A 135 -23.72 -31.83 3.43
C ALA A 135 -22.51 -31.13 2.79
N LYS A 136 -21.40 -31.07 3.52
CA LYS A 136 -20.11 -30.68 2.93
C LYS A 136 -19.54 -31.86 2.15
N ILE A 137 -19.28 -31.64 0.85
CA ILE A 137 -18.83 -32.67 -0.08
C ILE A 137 -17.31 -32.69 -0.21
N SER A 138 -16.70 -31.51 -0.29
CA SER A 138 -15.25 -31.34 -0.39
C SER A 138 -14.83 -29.94 0.11
N SER A 139 -13.53 -29.74 0.32
CA SER A 139 -12.94 -28.48 0.81
C SER A 139 -11.80 -28.03 -0.10
N ASN A 140 -11.38 -26.77 0.02
CA ASN A 140 -10.28 -26.16 -0.74
C ASN A 140 -10.48 -26.20 -2.27
N ASN A 141 -11.73 -26.16 -2.73
CA ASN A 141 -12.03 -26.07 -4.16
C ASN A 141 -11.69 -24.67 -4.69
N ARG A 142 -11.35 -24.61 -5.98
CA ARG A 142 -11.10 -23.34 -6.67
C ARG A 142 -12.36 -22.49 -6.70
N ILE A 143 -12.22 -21.23 -6.29
CA ILE A 143 -13.26 -20.21 -6.41
C ILE A 143 -13.05 -19.44 -7.72
N ASN A 144 -14.10 -19.34 -8.52
CA ASN A 144 -14.08 -18.54 -9.75
C ASN A 144 -14.37 -17.07 -9.45
N ILE A 145 -13.60 -16.15 -10.01
CA ILE A 145 -13.77 -14.70 -9.84
C ILE A 145 -14.20 -14.09 -11.17
N GLN A 146 -15.27 -13.30 -11.17
CA GLN A 146 -15.72 -12.56 -12.36
C GLN A 146 -15.05 -11.19 -12.42
N THR A 147 -14.39 -10.84 -13.52
CA THR A 147 -13.92 -9.45 -13.72
C THR A 147 -15.03 -8.61 -14.34
N ALA A 148 -15.40 -7.50 -13.72
CA ALA A 148 -16.42 -6.59 -14.22
C ALA A 148 -16.14 -5.13 -13.80
N SER A 149 -16.69 -4.17 -14.54
CA SER A 149 -16.71 -2.76 -14.14
C SER A 149 -17.92 -2.46 -13.27
N SER A 150 -17.86 -1.41 -12.45
CA SER A 150 -19.02 -0.90 -11.69
C SER A 150 -20.24 -0.67 -12.58
N TYR A 151 -20.03 -0.11 -13.78
CA TYR A 151 -21.07 0.12 -14.78
C TYR A 151 -21.78 -1.17 -15.22
N ASN A 152 -21.03 -2.23 -15.54
CA ASN A 152 -21.64 -3.50 -15.95
C ASN A 152 -22.41 -4.17 -14.81
N ILE A 153 -21.92 -4.04 -13.59
CA ILE A 153 -22.61 -4.52 -12.38
C ILE A 153 -23.93 -3.76 -12.21
N GLY A 154 -23.91 -2.44 -12.37
CA GLY A 154 -25.10 -1.58 -12.30
C GLY A 154 -26.14 -1.89 -13.38
N LEU A 155 -25.70 -2.19 -14.61
CA LEU A 155 -26.61 -2.55 -15.71
C LEU A 155 -27.25 -3.93 -15.56
N LYS A 156 -26.57 -4.88 -14.89
CA LYS A 156 -27.00 -6.28 -14.80
C LYS A 156 -26.87 -6.84 -13.38
N PRO A 157 -27.51 -6.23 -12.37
CA PRO A 157 -27.32 -6.60 -10.97
C PRO A 157 -27.65 -8.07 -10.70
N ASP A 158 -28.67 -8.62 -11.36
CA ASP A 158 -29.09 -10.02 -11.19
C ASP A 158 -28.03 -11.05 -11.64
N GLU A 159 -27.10 -10.67 -12.52
CA GLU A 159 -26.01 -11.54 -12.97
C GLU A 159 -24.84 -11.60 -11.99
N TYR A 160 -24.65 -10.53 -11.20
CA TYR A 160 -23.51 -10.36 -10.29
C TYR A 160 -23.88 -10.57 -8.82
N GLU A 161 -25.15 -10.41 -8.46
CA GLU A 161 -25.65 -10.63 -7.09
C GLU A 161 -25.16 -11.97 -6.52
N SER A 162 -24.62 -11.91 -5.31
CA SER A 162 -24.10 -13.05 -4.55
C SER A 162 -22.93 -13.77 -5.23
N THR A 163 -22.23 -13.14 -6.17
CA THR A 163 -21.03 -13.70 -6.81
C THR A 163 -19.76 -12.96 -6.38
N LEU A 164 -18.61 -13.62 -6.52
CA LEU A 164 -17.31 -13.00 -6.28
C LEU A 164 -16.83 -12.24 -7.53
N VAL A 165 -16.69 -10.92 -7.40
CA VAL A 165 -16.37 -10.00 -8.50
C VAL A 165 -15.07 -9.25 -8.21
N GLN A 166 -14.25 -9.05 -9.23
CA GLN A 166 -13.07 -8.20 -9.22
C GLN A 166 -13.29 -6.96 -10.08
N ILE A 167 -13.11 -5.80 -9.48
CA ILE A 167 -13.11 -4.48 -10.12
C ILE A 167 -11.67 -3.99 -10.13
N LYS A 168 -11.12 -3.81 -11.33
CA LYS A 168 -9.73 -3.36 -11.51
C LYS A 168 -9.63 -1.84 -11.52
N SER A 169 -8.60 -1.30 -10.90
CA SER A 169 -8.31 0.15 -10.94
C SER A 169 -9.48 1.03 -10.46
N GLY A 170 -10.05 0.71 -9.31
CA GLY A 170 -11.04 1.55 -8.64
C GLY A 170 -10.39 2.70 -7.88
N LEU A 171 -10.99 3.89 -7.91
CA LEU A 171 -10.54 5.08 -7.18
C LEU A 171 -11.55 5.43 -6.09
N VAL A 172 -11.08 5.61 -4.85
CA VAL A 172 -11.95 6.01 -3.74
C VAL A 172 -12.34 7.49 -3.90
N ASN A 173 -13.64 7.78 -3.78
CA ASN A 173 -14.21 9.11 -3.91
C ASN A 173 -15.16 9.43 -2.73
N PRO A 174 -15.00 10.55 -2.02
CA PRO A 174 -13.91 11.53 -2.15
C PRO A 174 -12.54 10.90 -1.89
N LEU A 175 -11.49 11.54 -2.41
CA LEU A 175 -10.11 11.09 -2.21
C LEU A 175 -9.83 10.97 -0.70
N PRO A 176 -9.33 9.81 -0.21
CA PRO A 176 -9.14 9.60 1.21
C PRO A 176 -7.98 10.42 1.76
N ALA A 177 -8.11 10.86 3.01
CA ALA A 177 -7.03 11.49 3.75
C ALA A 177 -6.03 10.45 4.24
N PHE A 178 -4.79 10.88 4.48
CA PHE A 178 -3.80 10.02 5.13
C PHE A 178 -4.27 9.62 6.54
N GLY A 179 -4.28 8.32 6.82
CA GLY A 179 -4.77 7.75 8.07
C GLY A 179 -6.23 7.28 8.03
N ASP A 180 -6.99 7.58 6.98
CA ASP A 180 -8.34 7.02 6.80
C ASP A 180 -8.29 5.49 6.71
N SER A 181 -9.35 4.84 7.17
CA SER A 181 -9.46 3.38 7.20
C SER A 181 -10.66 2.85 6.39
N PHE A 182 -10.68 1.54 6.15
CA PHE A 182 -11.72 0.87 5.37
C PHE A 182 -13.11 0.91 6.00
N ILE A 183 -13.21 1.09 7.32
CA ILE A 183 -14.46 0.99 8.07
C ILE A 183 -15.61 1.79 7.43
N GLY A 184 -16.76 1.13 7.31
CA GLY A 184 -18.00 1.66 6.75
C GLY A 184 -18.09 1.60 5.23
N ASP A 185 -18.93 2.48 4.66
CA ASP A 185 -19.15 2.60 3.23
C ASP A 185 -18.17 3.59 2.60
N LYS A 186 -17.50 3.18 1.51
CA LYS A 186 -16.67 4.05 0.66
C LYS A 186 -17.17 3.99 -0.79
N SER A 187 -17.33 5.13 -1.45
CA SER A 187 -17.64 5.12 -2.89
C SER A 187 -16.35 4.89 -3.68
N VAL A 188 -16.40 3.96 -4.63
CA VAL A 188 -15.29 3.61 -5.52
C VAL A 188 -15.72 3.87 -6.95
N VAL A 189 -15.09 4.85 -7.59
CA VAL A 189 -15.27 5.19 -9.00
C VAL A 189 -14.44 4.21 -9.85
N ASN A 190 -15.07 3.62 -10.86
CA ASN A 190 -14.42 2.73 -11.81
C ASN A 190 -14.90 3.02 -13.23
N GLY A 191 -14.11 3.79 -13.98
CA GLY A 191 -14.49 4.22 -15.33
C GLY A 191 -15.70 5.16 -15.30
N ALA A 192 -16.82 4.73 -15.90
CA ALA A 192 -18.00 5.56 -16.12
C ALA A 192 -18.99 5.58 -14.94
N ASP A 193 -18.82 4.73 -13.92
CA ASP A 193 -19.75 4.61 -12.81
C ASP A 193 -19.02 4.31 -11.49
N SER A 194 -19.75 4.32 -10.38
CA SER A 194 -19.24 4.04 -9.04
C SER A 194 -19.96 2.85 -8.39
N ILE A 195 -19.31 2.22 -7.43
CA ILE A 195 -19.90 1.21 -6.56
C ILE A 195 -19.56 1.51 -5.11
N ILE A 196 -20.41 1.08 -4.19
CA ILE A 196 -20.11 1.20 -2.76
C ILE A 196 -19.28 0.00 -2.32
N LEU A 197 -18.10 0.26 -1.76
CA LEU A 197 -17.31 -0.71 -1.02
C LEU A 197 -17.76 -0.70 0.44
N HIS A 198 -18.17 -1.85 0.97
CA HIS A 198 -18.60 -1.95 2.37
C HIS A 198 -17.59 -2.77 3.20
N THR A 199 -17.25 -2.25 4.37
CA THR A 199 -16.43 -2.97 5.36
C THR A 199 -17.01 -2.79 6.77
N GLU A 200 -17.41 -3.90 7.37
CA GLU A 200 -17.90 -3.95 8.75
C GLU A 200 -16.80 -3.59 9.75
N ALA A 201 -17.19 -3.01 10.89
CA ALA A 201 -16.26 -2.67 11.96
C ALA A 201 -15.56 -3.91 12.55
N THR A 202 -16.21 -5.07 12.47
CA THR A 202 -15.67 -6.37 12.91
C THR A 202 -14.69 -7.00 11.92
N ALA A 203 -14.52 -6.42 10.73
CA ALA A 203 -13.60 -6.96 9.74
C ALA A 203 -12.15 -6.86 10.25
N ASN A 204 -11.38 -7.94 10.10
CA ASN A 204 -9.99 -8.00 10.56
C ASN A 204 -9.04 -7.00 9.85
N TYR A 205 -9.51 -6.35 8.79
CA TYR A 205 -8.79 -5.32 8.04
C TYR A 205 -9.49 -3.94 8.10
N ALA A 206 -10.55 -3.78 8.90
CA ALA A 206 -11.34 -2.53 8.97
C ALA A 206 -10.49 -1.30 9.30
N THR A 207 -9.46 -1.47 10.14
CA THR A 207 -8.54 -0.40 10.58
C THR A 207 -7.32 -0.23 9.68
N THR A 208 -7.18 -1.05 8.62
CA THR A 208 -6.08 -0.89 7.66
C THR A 208 -6.25 0.42 6.89
N ALA A 209 -5.12 1.06 6.54
CA ALA A 209 -5.11 2.30 5.77
C ALA A 209 -5.85 2.15 4.43
N LEU A 210 -6.76 3.09 4.17
CA LEU A 210 -7.57 3.17 2.96
C LEU A 210 -6.72 3.71 1.80
N PRO A 211 -6.54 2.95 0.70
CA PRO A 211 -5.82 3.43 -0.47
C PRO A 211 -6.66 4.46 -1.24
N ALA A 212 -6.00 5.38 -1.95
CA ALA A 212 -6.66 6.26 -2.92
C ALA A 212 -7.15 5.50 -4.16
N GLY A 213 -6.45 4.42 -4.54
CA GLY A 213 -6.88 3.53 -5.60
C GLY A 213 -6.40 2.10 -5.39
N ALA A 214 -7.14 1.12 -5.86
CA ALA A 214 -6.77 -0.30 -5.80
C ALA A 214 -7.58 -1.14 -6.78
N THR A 215 -7.20 -2.40 -6.93
CA THR A 215 -8.06 -3.45 -7.47
C THR A 215 -8.80 -4.13 -6.31
N PHE A 216 -10.14 -4.13 -6.36
CA PHE A 216 -11.00 -4.63 -5.31
C PHE A 216 -11.70 -5.91 -5.75
N THR A 217 -11.53 -7.00 -4.99
CA THR A 217 -12.29 -8.24 -5.15
C THR A 217 -13.27 -8.37 -3.99
N GLY A 218 -14.51 -8.75 -4.24
CA GLY A 218 -15.51 -8.86 -3.17
C GLY A 218 -16.82 -9.50 -3.62
N ILE A 219 -17.66 -9.84 -2.65
CA ILE A 219 -18.99 -10.39 -2.90
C ILE A 219 -19.95 -9.23 -3.17
N VAL A 220 -20.71 -9.32 -4.25
CA VAL A 220 -21.73 -8.32 -4.57
C VAL A 220 -23.01 -8.61 -3.82
N PHE A 221 -23.47 -7.67 -3.01
CA PHE A 221 -24.77 -7.72 -2.33
C PHE A 221 -25.69 -6.62 -2.85
N ILE A 222 -26.98 -6.90 -2.83
CA ILE A 222 -28.04 -5.92 -3.06
C ILE A 222 -28.57 -5.47 -1.69
N ASN A 223 -28.50 -4.18 -1.43
CA ASN A 223 -28.97 -3.52 -0.23
C ASN A 223 -29.99 -2.40 -0.55
N ASN A 224 -31.28 -2.70 -0.37
CA ASN A 224 -32.39 -1.79 -0.65
C ASN A 224 -32.78 -0.93 0.56
N GLU A 225 -32.10 -1.08 1.71
CA GLU A 225 -32.41 -0.30 2.93
C GLU A 225 -31.78 1.10 2.92
N ILE A 226 -31.02 1.46 1.88
CA ILE A 226 -30.35 2.75 1.75
C ILE A 226 -31.17 3.68 0.85
N PRO A 227 -31.82 4.74 1.40
CA PRO A 227 -32.58 5.69 0.60
C PRO A 227 -31.68 6.45 -0.38
N ASN A 228 -32.17 6.68 -1.60
CA ASN A 228 -31.54 7.57 -2.61
C ASN A 228 -30.11 7.17 -3.08
N ARG A 229 -29.74 5.88 -3.02
CA ARG A 229 -28.45 5.38 -3.57
C ARG A 229 -28.63 4.13 -4.42
N THR A 230 -27.64 3.85 -5.26
CA THR A 230 -27.54 2.59 -6.00
C THR A 230 -27.48 1.44 -4.99
N PRO A 231 -28.40 0.47 -5.01
CA PRO A 231 -28.55 -0.55 -3.97
C PRO A 231 -27.48 -1.64 -4.05
N ILE A 232 -26.30 -1.38 -4.64
CA ILE A 232 -25.29 -2.41 -4.92
C ILE A 232 -24.03 -2.11 -4.11
N GLN A 233 -23.62 -3.09 -3.31
CA GLN A 233 -22.41 -3.02 -2.50
C GLN A 233 -21.45 -4.15 -2.88
N LEU A 234 -20.16 -3.85 -2.90
CA LEU A 234 -19.07 -4.81 -3.00
C LEU A 234 -18.45 -5.02 -1.61
N TRP A 235 -18.37 -6.27 -1.17
CA TRP A 235 -17.87 -6.65 0.15
C TRP A 235 -16.59 -7.48 0.01
N PRO A 236 -15.39 -6.88 0.10
CA PRO A 236 -14.14 -7.63 0.12
C PRO A 236 -14.09 -8.54 1.34
N ARG A 237 -13.63 -9.77 1.17
CA ARG A 237 -13.69 -10.73 2.27
C ARG A 237 -12.51 -10.55 3.18
N VAL A 238 -11.34 -10.27 2.64
CA VAL A 238 -10.07 -10.18 3.37
C VAL A 238 -9.18 -9.10 2.76
N SER A 239 -8.16 -8.65 3.50
CA SER A 239 -7.18 -7.67 3.02
C SER A 239 -6.51 -8.10 1.69
N THR A 240 -6.29 -9.41 1.49
CA THR A 240 -5.68 -9.94 0.26
C THR A 240 -6.60 -9.90 -0.97
N ASP A 241 -7.91 -9.66 -0.79
CA ASP A 241 -8.82 -9.39 -1.92
C ASP A 241 -8.60 -7.97 -2.49
N ILE A 242 -7.78 -7.14 -1.85
CA ILE A 242 -7.48 -5.74 -2.22
C ILE A 242 -6.01 -5.63 -2.62
N THR A 243 -5.76 -5.57 -3.93
CA THR A 243 -4.43 -5.59 -4.53
C THR A 243 -4.12 -4.29 -5.26
N GLU A 244 -2.87 -4.11 -5.72
CA GLU A 244 -2.46 -2.94 -6.53
C GLU A 244 -2.77 -1.60 -5.84
N ARG A 245 -2.54 -1.54 -4.53
CA ARG A 245 -2.90 -0.38 -3.70
C ARG A 245 -2.01 0.82 -4.01
N VAL A 246 -2.65 1.96 -4.23
CA VAL A 246 -2.04 3.29 -4.36
C VAL A 246 -2.38 4.07 -3.11
N ALA A 247 -1.37 4.49 -2.36
CA ALA A 247 -1.56 5.26 -1.14
C ALA A 247 -2.20 6.63 -1.42
N PRO A 248 -3.02 7.18 -0.51
CA PRO A 248 -3.45 8.56 -0.60
C PRO A 248 -2.27 9.54 -0.54
N PRO A 249 -2.43 10.77 -1.05
CA PRO A 249 -1.44 11.82 -0.84
C PRO A 249 -1.17 11.99 0.65
N ASN A 250 0.08 11.76 1.07
CA ASN A 250 0.49 12.00 2.44
C ASN A 250 0.83 13.49 2.59
N PRO A 251 0.16 14.26 3.46
CA PRO A 251 0.52 15.66 3.69
C PRO A 251 1.94 15.84 4.28
N ASN A 252 2.54 14.75 4.79
CA ASN A 252 3.88 14.69 5.37
C ASN A 252 4.82 13.72 4.62
N GLY A 253 4.50 13.30 3.40
CA GLY A 253 5.33 12.38 2.59
C GLY A 253 5.29 12.73 1.10
N PRO A 254 6.41 12.52 0.35
CA PRO A 254 6.80 13.31 -0.82
C PRO A 254 5.71 13.56 -1.90
N GLY A 255 4.93 14.62 -1.75
CA GLY A 255 4.20 15.28 -2.85
C GLY A 255 5.15 15.83 -3.92
N LEU A 256 6.40 16.16 -3.56
CA LEU A 256 7.47 16.56 -4.48
C LEU A 256 8.13 15.40 -5.25
N GLY A 257 7.91 14.15 -4.82
CA GLY A 257 8.67 12.95 -5.22
C GLY A 257 10.02 12.81 -4.51
N VAL A 258 10.76 11.73 -4.80
CA VAL A 258 12.11 11.50 -4.24
C VAL A 258 13.14 12.49 -4.82
N PHE A 259 14.09 12.92 -3.98
CA PHE A 259 15.20 13.82 -4.32
C PHE A 259 14.82 15.16 -4.98
N PRO A 260 13.92 16.00 -4.43
CA PRO A 260 13.76 17.38 -4.94
C PRO A 260 15.04 18.21 -4.73
N VAL A 261 15.83 17.84 -3.72
CA VAL A 261 17.17 18.35 -3.42
C VAL A 261 18.06 17.16 -3.06
N VAL A 262 19.37 17.29 -3.28
CA VAL A 262 20.38 16.30 -2.90
C VAL A 262 21.43 16.93 -1.99
N ILE A 263 21.93 16.17 -1.01
CA ILE A 263 23.01 16.59 -0.11
C ILE A 263 24.34 16.48 -0.87
N THR A 264 25.08 17.59 -0.98
CA THR A 264 26.32 17.69 -1.78
C THR A 264 27.56 18.01 -0.96
N GLY A 265 27.42 18.52 0.25
CA GLY A 265 28.54 18.65 1.16
C GLY A 265 28.21 19.12 2.56
N ILE A 266 29.16 18.95 3.48
CA ILE A 266 28.98 19.17 4.92
C ILE A 266 30.25 19.80 5.51
N VAL A 267 30.07 20.77 6.41
CA VAL A 267 31.11 21.25 7.33
C VAL A 267 30.67 20.91 8.75
N ALA A 268 31.41 20.04 9.41
CA ALA A 268 31.10 19.48 10.75
C ALA A 268 32.17 19.78 11.82
N ASP A 269 33.33 20.30 11.43
CA ASP A 269 34.45 20.65 12.32
C ASP A 269 35.16 21.85 11.73
N ALA A 270 34.58 23.03 11.97
CA ALA A 270 35.02 24.28 11.37
C ALA A 270 36.26 24.81 12.10
N LYS A 271 37.21 25.37 11.35
CA LYS A 271 38.48 25.81 11.93
C LYS A 271 38.30 26.90 13.01
N GLY A 272 38.86 26.66 14.20
CA GLY A 272 38.80 27.56 15.33
C GLY A 272 37.49 27.49 16.13
N GLY A 273 36.62 26.53 15.83
CA GLY A 273 35.41 26.22 16.59
C GLY A 273 34.13 26.20 15.76
N ASP A 274 33.20 25.36 16.21
CA ASP A 274 32.01 25.01 15.45
C ASP A 274 30.87 26.02 15.59
N GLY A 275 30.80 26.75 16.71
CA GLY A 275 29.64 27.57 17.08
C GLY A 275 29.11 28.50 15.98
N ASN A 276 27.95 28.14 15.42
CA ASN A 276 27.26 28.81 14.31
C ASN A 276 28.03 28.85 12.98
N TYR A 277 29.03 27.98 12.77
CA TYR A 277 29.84 27.90 11.56
C TYR A 277 29.65 26.62 10.75
N GLU A 278 28.99 25.60 11.28
CA GLU A 278 28.67 24.38 10.54
C GLU A 278 27.51 24.60 9.57
N TYR A 279 27.55 23.92 8.44
CA TYR A 279 26.50 24.00 7.43
C TYR A 279 26.49 22.80 6.50
N ILE A 280 25.37 22.68 5.79
CA ILE A 280 25.12 21.70 4.76
C ILE A 280 24.92 22.42 3.43
N GLN A 281 25.57 21.91 2.40
CA GLN A 281 25.37 22.33 1.02
C GLN A 281 24.44 21.33 0.31
N PHE A 282 23.49 21.88 -0.43
CA PHE A 282 22.55 21.14 -1.24
C PHE A 282 22.60 21.60 -2.69
N ARG A 283 22.10 20.75 -3.58
CA ARG A 283 21.81 21.09 -4.97
C ARG A 283 20.38 20.72 -5.31
N ALA A 284 19.63 21.65 -5.89
CA ALA A 284 18.24 21.41 -6.29
C ALA A 284 18.18 20.57 -7.57
N THR A 285 17.26 19.61 -7.65
CA THR A 285 17.07 18.77 -8.85
C THR A 285 15.92 19.26 -9.73
N LYS A 286 15.15 20.21 -9.21
CA LYS A 286 14.06 20.93 -9.88
C LYS A 286 13.90 22.32 -9.25
N ASP A 287 13.09 23.17 -9.87
CA ASP A 287 12.72 24.45 -9.27
C ASP A 287 11.84 24.21 -8.03
N ILE A 288 12.12 24.93 -6.95
CA ILE A 288 11.39 24.81 -5.68
C ILE A 288 11.05 26.20 -5.17
N ASP A 289 9.80 26.35 -4.77
CA ASP A 289 9.28 27.44 -3.96
C ASP A 289 8.93 26.88 -2.59
N PHE A 290 9.71 27.23 -1.57
CA PHE A 290 9.58 26.68 -0.22
C PHE A 290 8.36 27.22 0.53
N THR A 291 7.69 28.27 0.02
CA THR A 291 6.41 28.74 0.57
C THR A 291 5.26 27.80 0.20
N LYS A 292 5.41 27.07 -0.92
CA LYS A 292 4.43 26.09 -1.42
C LYS A 292 4.84 24.66 -1.09
N ASN A 293 6.14 24.41 -1.09
CA ASN A 293 6.72 23.09 -0.92
C ASN A 293 7.79 23.16 0.18
N SER A 294 7.32 23.31 1.42
CA SER A 294 8.22 23.37 2.57
C SER A 294 8.99 22.06 2.73
N LEU A 295 10.24 22.14 3.14
CA LEU A 295 11.07 20.99 3.51
C LEU A 295 11.55 21.13 4.96
N SER A 296 12.06 20.04 5.53
CA SER A 296 12.86 20.07 6.74
C SER A 296 14.24 19.46 6.47
N VAL A 297 15.27 20.00 7.10
CA VAL A 297 16.59 19.39 7.20
C VAL A 297 16.84 19.04 8.65
N ILE A 298 17.27 17.81 8.92
CA ILE A 298 17.58 17.35 10.27
C ILE A 298 19.01 16.82 10.28
N THR A 299 19.82 17.32 11.21
CA THR A 299 21.14 16.76 11.51
C THR A 299 21.04 15.82 12.70
N CYS A 300 21.99 14.89 12.82
CA CYS A 300 22.11 14.06 14.01
C CYS A 300 23.55 13.94 14.52
N THR A 301 23.65 13.73 15.83
CA THR A 301 24.88 13.36 16.54
C THR A 301 24.60 12.21 17.49
N ASN A 302 25.48 11.22 17.51
CA ASN A 302 25.23 9.94 18.17
C ASN A 302 26.33 9.54 19.15
N ALA A 303 26.84 10.53 19.88
CA ALA A 303 27.66 10.28 21.07
C ALA A 303 26.90 9.41 22.08
N GLY A 304 27.60 8.52 22.79
CA GLY A 304 26.98 7.65 23.79
C GLY A 304 26.25 8.40 24.91
N THR A 305 26.65 9.64 25.19
CA THR A 305 26.03 10.52 26.19
C THR A 305 24.90 11.39 25.63
N ALA A 306 24.66 11.38 24.32
CA ALA A 306 23.64 12.23 23.70
C ALA A 306 22.25 11.84 24.20
N ALA A 307 21.55 12.82 24.77
CA ALA A 307 20.20 12.68 25.30
C ALA A 307 19.16 13.27 24.33
N PRO A 308 17.93 12.72 24.26
CA PRO A 308 17.46 11.53 24.98
C PRO A 308 18.10 10.23 24.45
N TYR A 309 17.84 9.10 25.12
CA TYR A 309 18.33 7.75 24.76
C TYR A 309 19.83 7.49 24.92
N ALA A 310 20.50 8.11 25.90
CA ALA A 310 21.93 7.87 26.16
C ALA A 310 22.27 6.36 26.17
N GLY A 311 23.31 5.98 25.41
CA GLY A 311 23.80 4.61 25.27
C GLY A 311 23.04 3.73 24.26
N THR A 312 21.92 4.19 23.69
CA THR A 312 21.12 3.41 22.72
C THR A 312 20.69 4.25 21.52
N ALA A 313 20.07 3.63 20.53
CA ALA A 313 19.52 4.28 19.36
C ALA A 313 18.32 5.18 19.76
N PRO A 314 18.01 6.22 18.98
CA PRO A 314 16.84 7.03 19.25
C PRO A 314 15.56 6.34 18.78
N ALA A 315 14.61 6.09 19.69
CA ALA A 315 13.32 5.49 19.32
C ALA A 315 12.46 6.44 18.45
N GLY A 316 12.57 7.75 18.67
CA GLY A 316 11.96 8.76 17.80
C GLY A 316 12.65 8.94 16.44
N GLY A 317 13.75 8.22 16.19
CA GLY A 317 14.55 8.35 14.97
C GLY A 317 14.99 9.80 14.74
N TRP A 318 14.67 10.34 13.56
CA TRP A 318 14.97 11.74 13.20
C TRP A 318 14.14 12.77 13.98
N ALA A 319 12.99 12.40 14.54
CA ALA A 319 12.11 13.30 15.28
C ALA A 319 12.47 13.43 16.78
N THR A 320 13.64 12.93 17.18
CA THR A 320 14.00 12.73 18.59
C THR A 320 14.22 14.01 19.38
N GLY A 321 14.74 15.06 18.74
CA GLY A 321 15.11 16.31 19.39
C GLY A 321 16.25 16.19 20.40
N GLY A 322 16.25 17.08 21.40
CA GLY A 322 17.29 17.15 22.43
C GLY A 322 18.68 17.40 21.87
N GLY A 323 19.69 16.79 22.46
CA GLY A 323 21.07 16.80 21.96
C GLY A 323 21.35 15.74 20.89
N ARG A 324 20.34 15.02 20.39
CA ARG A 324 20.48 13.96 19.37
C ARG A 324 20.32 14.47 17.95
N THR A 325 19.28 15.27 17.73
CA THR A 325 18.89 15.74 16.40
C THR A 325 18.52 17.21 16.45
N TYR A 326 18.89 17.95 15.41
CA TYR A 326 18.63 19.38 15.30
C TYR A 326 17.97 19.70 13.96
N LYS A 327 16.88 20.46 14.00
CA LYS A 327 16.00 20.65 12.84
C LYS A 327 15.99 22.07 12.30
N PHE A 328 15.89 22.17 10.98
CA PHE A 328 15.71 23.40 10.20
C PHE A 328 14.46 23.26 9.33
N ASN A 329 13.52 24.20 9.43
CA ASN A 329 12.36 24.29 8.54
C ASN A 329 12.69 25.24 7.38
N LEU A 330 12.53 24.76 6.15
CA LEU A 330 12.71 25.51 4.91
C LEU A 330 11.33 25.88 4.39
N THR A 331 10.84 27.07 4.77
CA THR A 331 9.44 27.51 4.52
C THR A 331 9.35 28.79 3.69
N SER A 332 10.47 29.31 3.20
CA SER A 332 10.53 30.56 2.44
C SER A 332 11.67 30.56 1.43
N GLY A 333 11.55 31.40 0.41
CA GLY A 333 12.54 31.52 -0.66
C GLY A 333 12.33 30.51 -1.78
N THR A 334 13.19 30.60 -2.79
CA THR A 334 13.13 29.77 -3.99
C THR A 334 14.54 29.35 -4.41
N VAL A 335 14.64 28.19 -5.06
CA VAL A 335 15.86 27.71 -5.72
C VAL A 335 15.52 27.19 -7.11
N ALA A 336 16.39 27.49 -8.08
CA ALA A 336 16.28 26.95 -9.43
C ALA A 336 16.94 25.56 -9.51
N LYS A 337 16.49 24.75 -10.46
CA LYS A 337 17.12 23.47 -10.79
C LYS A 337 18.62 23.63 -11.03
N GLY A 338 19.42 22.81 -10.37
CA GLY A 338 20.88 22.80 -10.47
C GLY A 338 21.58 23.86 -9.62
N GLU A 339 20.84 24.78 -8.99
CA GLU A 339 21.39 25.82 -8.10
C GLU A 339 21.84 25.20 -6.76
N PHE A 340 22.95 25.72 -6.23
CA PHE A 340 23.41 25.42 -4.87
C PHE A 340 22.68 26.28 -3.84
N PHE A 341 22.42 25.70 -2.68
CA PHE A 341 21.94 26.44 -1.53
C PHE A 341 22.41 25.81 -0.22
N TYR A 342 22.28 26.58 0.87
CA TYR A 342 22.89 26.29 2.15
C TYR A 342 21.86 26.34 3.29
N VAL A 343 22.09 25.48 4.29
CA VAL A 343 21.36 25.44 5.56
C VAL A 343 22.37 25.22 6.69
N GLY A 344 22.24 25.93 7.82
CA GLY A 344 23.13 25.72 8.97
C GLY A 344 23.25 26.92 9.90
N GLY A 345 24.48 27.16 10.38
CA GLY A 345 24.81 28.21 11.32
C GLY A 345 24.66 29.63 10.78
N SER A 346 24.28 30.55 11.67
CA SER A 346 23.99 31.95 11.32
C SER A 346 25.21 32.77 10.87
N ASN A 347 26.45 32.31 11.11
CA ASN A 347 27.62 33.13 10.79
C ASN A 347 27.97 33.13 9.30
N GLN A 348 27.50 32.12 8.55
CA GLN A 348 27.63 32.02 7.09
C GLN A 348 29.07 32.29 6.60
N ARG A 349 30.01 31.49 7.09
CA ARG A 349 31.43 31.54 6.73
C ARG A 349 31.88 30.22 6.13
N ILE A 350 32.89 30.27 5.26
CA ILE A 350 33.41 29.07 4.57
C ILE A 350 34.04 28.08 5.56
N ASN A 351 34.79 28.55 6.55
CA ASN A 351 35.59 27.71 7.43
C ASN A 351 35.89 28.41 8.77
N GLY A 352 34.87 28.56 9.62
CA GLY A 352 35.02 29.15 10.95
C GLY A 352 35.23 30.67 10.95
N ALA A 353 35.64 31.19 12.11
CA ALA A 353 35.78 32.63 12.33
C ALA A 353 36.79 33.29 11.38
N ASN A 354 36.51 34.53 10.98
CA ASN A 354 37.37 35.35 10.10
C ASN A 354 37.66 34.75 8.70
N SER A 355 36.95 33.70 8.29
CA SER A 355 37.08 33.12 6.95
C SER A 355 36.19 33.82 5.92
N THR A 356 36.36 33.48 4.63
CA THR A 356 35.55 33.98 3.51
C THR A 356 34.06 33.95 3.85
N SER A 357 33.36 35.06 3.63
CA SER A 357 31.92 35.13 3.87
C SER A 357 31.14 34.41 2.78
N LEU A 358 30.13 33.65 3.20
CA LEU A 358 29.12 33.03 2.34
C LEU A 358 27.79 33.80 2.38
N SER A 359 27.76 35.02 2.93
CA SER A 359 26.51 35.77 3.12
C SER A 359 25.80 36.15 1.81
N THR A 360 26.54 36.20 0.69
CA THR A 360 25.99 36.41 -0.65
C THR A 360 25.54 35.13 -1.34
N SER A 361 25.85 33.97 -0.77
CA SER A 361 25.38 32.67 -1.27
C SER A 361 23.90 32.46 -0.95
N LYS A 362 23.27 31.46 -1.57
CA LYS A 362 21.86 31.17 -1.33
C LYS A 362 21.66 30.43 -0.01
N TRP A 363 21.25 31.14 1.04
CA TRP A 363 20.84 30.52 2.31
C TRP A 363 19.32 30.43 2.38
N ILE A 364 18.79 29.21 2.56
CA ILE A 364 17.33 29.01 2.71
C ILE A 364 16.92 29.06 4.18
N ARG A 365 17.77 28.55 5.07
CA ARG A 365 17.54 28.62 6.51
C ARG A 365 18.88 28.66 7.25
N SER A 366 19.04 29.63 8.15
CA SER A 366 20.17 29.67 9.08
C SER A 366 19.68 29.95 10.49
N ILE A 367 20.24 29.28 11.48
CA ILE A 367 19.91 29.44 12.89
C ILE A 367 21.20 29.68 13.69
N ALA A 368 21.17 30.61 14.63
CA ALA A 368 22.21 30.73 15.63
C ALA A 368 22.01 29.63 16.69
N TYR A 369 22.37 28.39 16.35
CA TYR A 369 22.11 27.18 17.16
C TYR A 369 22.84 27.15 18.49
N VAL A 370 23.83 28.01 18.70
CA VAL A 370 24.44 28.21 20.03
C VAL A 370 23.46 28.82 21.03
N THR A 371 22.53 29.65 20.57
CA THR A 371 21.59 30.38 21.43
C THR A 371 20.13 30.00 21.20
N ASN A 372 19.80 29.35 20.09
CA ASN A 372 18.44 28.99 19.71
C ASN A 372 18.28 27.48 19.54
N ASP A 373 17.14 26.97 19.99
CA ASP A 373 16.72 25.61 19.70
C ASP A 373 16.34 25.48 18.21
N GLY A 374 16.31 24.24 17.71
CA GLY A 374 15.94 23.94 16.33
C GLY A 374 14.44 24.18 16.07
N ASP A 375 14.07 24.17 14.80
CA ASP A 375 12.68 24.43 14.37
C ASP A 375 11.76 23.25 14.75
N GLY A 376 11.13 23.38 15.91
CA GLY A 376 10.21 22.40 16.50
C GLY A 376 10.90 21.42 17.45
N PHE A 377 12.14 21.02 17.19
CA PHE A 377 12.94 20.20 18.10
C PHE A 377 14.45 20.35 17.89
N GLY A 378 15.20 19.89 18.89
CA GLY A 378 16.66 20.00 18.98
C GLY A 378 17.08 21.13 19.89
N SER A 379 17.87 20.83 20.91
CA SER A 379 18.31 21.83 21.89
C SER A 379 19.52 22.61 21.35
N LYS A 380 19.57 23.90 21.68
CA LYS A 380 20.76 24.75 21.44
C LYS A 380 22.03 24.07 21.94
N ASN A 381 23.10 24.14 21.15
CA ASN A 381 24.34 23.42 21.40
C ASN A 381 25.55 24.14 20.77
N GLY A 382 26.76 23.68 21.10
CA GLY A 382 27.99 24.22 20.52
C GLY A 382 28.25 23.80 19.07
N GLY A 383 27.56 22.75 18.58
CA GLY A 383 27.71 22.20 17.24
C GLY A 383 26.59 21.22 16.87
N ILE A 384 26.17 21.26 15.60
CA ILE A 384 25.07 20.45 15.05
C ILE A 384 25.55 19.11 14.46
N PHE A 385 26.86 18.88 14.41
CA PHE A 385 27.50 17.62 14.03
C PHE A 385 28.51 17.11 15.08
N PRO A 386 28.89 15.82 15.04
CA PRO A 386 29.97 15.30 15.86
C PRO A 386 31.36 15.66 15.30
N ASN A 387 32.25 16.15 16.17
CA ASN A 387 33.66 16.45 15.87
C ASN A 387 34.66 15.42 16.47
N SER A 388 34.17 14.34 17.09
CA SER A 388 34.97 13.41 17.89
C SER A 388 34.94 11.96 17.39
N GLY A 389 34.73 11.75 16.09
CA GLY A 389 34.58 10.41 15.49
C GLY A 389 33.27 9.68 15.81
N ASN A 390 32.34 10.29 16.55
CA ASN A 390 30.98 9.76 16.69
C ASN A 390 30.24 9.84 15.35
N ALA A 391 29.24 8.98 15.15
CA ALA A 391 28.44 9.01 13.93
C ALA A 391 27.49 10.21 13.92
N GLY A 392 27.48 10.90 12.78
CA GLY A 392 26.56 11.98 12.47
C GLY A 392 25.86 11.72 11.13
N GLY A 393 24.92 12.59 10.81
CA GLY A 393 24.19 12.47 9.57
C GLY A 393 23.30 13.66 9.28
N VAL A 394 22.83 13.70 8.04
CA VAL A 394 21.89 14.68 7.52
C VAL A 394 20.79 13.94 6.81
N ALA A 395 19.54 14.31 7.09
CA ALA A 395 18.38 13.86 6.33
C ALA A 395 17.51 15.05 5.93
N VAL A 396 16.93 14.96 4.73
CA VAL A 396 15.96 15.92 4.21
C VAL A 396 14.58 15.29 4.26
N PHE A 397 13.55 16.04 4.61
CA PHE A 397 12.16 15.58 4.65
C PHE A 397 11.26 16.57 3.94
N GLU A 398 10.13 16.06 3.45
CA GLU A 398 9.05 16.94 3.00
C GLU A 398 8.28 17.49 4.19
N GLY A 399 7.82 18.72 4.08
CA GLY A 399 7.01 19.38 5.10
C GLY A 399 7.82 19.80 6.32
N THR A 400 7.10 20.30 7.31
CA THR A 400 7.64 20.74 8.60
C THR A 400 7.17 19.89 9.77
N ILE A 401 6.31 18.89 9.53
CA ILE A 401 5.79 17.99 10.56
C ILE A 401 6.52 16.66 10.40
N ILE A 402 7.41 16.35 11.35
CA ILE A 402 8.25 15.15 11.32
C ILE A 402 7.98 14.32 12.56
N ASN A 403 7.78 13.03 12.37
CA ASN A 403 7.56 12.02 13.40
C ASN A 403 8.47 10.80 13.17
N GLU A 404 8.39 9.80 14.05
CA GLU A 404 9.17 8.57 14.01
C GLU A 404 8.93 7.70 12.76
N GLU A 405 7.82 7.91 12.05
CA GLU A 405 7.48 7.20 10.82
C GLU A 405 7.96 7.92 9.55
N SER A 406 8.38 9.17 9.68
CA SER A 406 8.77 10.01 8.55
C SER A 406 9.99 9.43 7.82
N VAL A 407 9.91 9.35 6.49
CA VAL A 407 10.96 8.81 5.62
C VAL A 407 11.69 9.97 4.94
N PRO A 408 13.05 9.99 4.95
CA PRO A 408 13.80 11.02 4.26
C PRO A 408 13.56 11.06 2.75
N LEU A 409 13.85 12.20 2.12
CA LEU A 409 13.95 12.38 0.67
C LEU A 409 15.36 12.15 0.16
N ASP A 410 16.36 12.43 1.01
CA ASP A 410 17.77 12.09 0.86
C ASP A 410 18.40 11.97 2.25
N VAL A 411 19.43 11.15 2.38
CA VAL A 411 20.12 10.90 3.66
C VAL A 411 21.59 10.55 3.44
N VAL A 412 22.46 11.07 4.30
CA VAL A 412 23.89 10.76 4.34
C VAL A 412 24.33 10.59 5.80
N PHE A 413 25.12 9.55 6.07
CA PHE A 413 25.78 9.34 7.36
C PHE A 413 27.30 9.38 7.23
N PHE A 414 27.95 9.92 8.25
CA PHE A 414 29.40 10.01 8.34
C PHE A 414 29.87 9.79 9.78
N GLY A 415 31.15 9.53 9.98
CA GLY A 415 31.76 9.36 11.29
C GLY A 415 32.12 7.91 11.61
N GLY A 416 31.98 7.54 12.88
CA GLY A 416 32.38 6.23 13.41
C GLY A 416 31.39 5.10 13.12
N THR A 417 31.88 3.86 13.20
CA THR A 417 31.13 2.63 12.84
C THR A 417 30.35 2.00 13.99
N GLY A 418 30.30 2.65 15.15
CA GLY A 418 29.56 2.15 16.32
C GLY A 418 28.05 2.13 16.05
N LYS A 419 27.42 0.95 16.12
CA LYS A 419 26.03 0.75 15.68
C LYS A 419 24.97 1.04 16.75
N THR A 420 25.30 0.78 18.01
CA THR A 420 24.33 0.74 19.12
C THR A 420 23.58 2.06 19.32
N THR A 421 24.22 3.21 19.04
CA THR A 421 23.60 4.53 19.17
C THR A 421 22.82 4.99 17.93
N LEU A 422 22.81 4.19 16.86
CA LEU A 422 22.16 4.50 15.58
C LEU A 422 20.99 3.57 15.28
N PHE A 423 21.10 2.28 15.64
CA PHE A 423 20.09 1.26 15.41
C PHE A 423 20.02 0.27 16.56
N ASN A 424 18.81 0.09 17.11
CA ASN A 424 18.50 -0.95 18.07
C ASN A 424 17.88 -2.12 17.30
N SER A 425 18.63 -3.22 17.17
CA SER A 425 18.18 -4.43 16.46
C SER A 425 17.22 -5.30 17.26
N VAL A 426 17.13 -5.10 18.58
CA VAL A 426 16.26 -5.88 19.48
C VAL A 426 14.82 -5.36 19.36
N ASP A 427 14.64 -4.06 19.53
CA ASP A 427 13.33 -3.40 19.48
C ASP A 427 13.00 -2.83 18.10
N ASN A 428 13.95 -2.92 17.16
CA ASN A 428 13.82 -2.55 15.75
C ASN A 428 13.42 -1.07 15.53
N TYR A 429 14.21 -0.16 16.09
CA TYR A 429 14.08 1.29 15.87
C TYR A 429 15.43 1.96 15.64
N GLY A 430 15.40 3.14 15.02
CA GLY A 430 16.59 3.95 14.76
C GLY A 430 16.31 5.00 13.69
N TYR A 431 17.36 5.43 12.99
CA TYR A 431 17.22 6.39 11.90
C TYR A 431 16.70 5.73 10.63
N ARG A 432 15.53 6.17 10.15
CA ARG A 432 14.97 5.74 8.87
C ARG A 432 15.83 6.21 7.71
N ILE A 433 15.84 5.42 6.65
CA ILE A 433 16.55 5.71 5.40
C ILE A 433 15.58 5.77 4.21
N VAL A 434 16.08 6.29 3.09
CA VAL A 434 15.42 6.28 1.79
C VAL A 434 16.23 5.45 0.81
N LYS A 435 15.59 4.96 -0.26
CA LYS A 435 16.34 4.35 -1.37
C LYS A 435 17.14 5.42 -2.09
N ASN A 436 18.46 5.42 -1.91
CA ASN A 436 19.39 6.28 -2.62
C ASN A 436 20.57 5.48 -3.21
N ASP A 437 21.67 6.16 -3.51
CA ASP A 437 22.90 5.58 -4.03
C ASP A 437 23.61 4.59 -3.10
N HIS A 438 23.41 4.69 -1.78
CA HIS A 438 24.08 3.85 -0.78
C HIS A 438 23.15 3.03 0.10
N TYR A 439 21.87 3.39 0.16
CA TYR A 439 20.88 2.81 1.06
C TYR A 439 19.66 2.30 0.31
N ASN A 440 19.04 1.25 0.85
CA ASN A 440 17.80 0.69 0.34
C ASN A 440 16.91 0.18 1.48
N PRO A 441 15.69 0.73 1.68
CA PRO A 441 14.79 0.32 2.75
C PRO A 441 14.19 -1.08 2.56
N VAL A 442 14.43 -1.70 1.40
CA VAL A 442 14.07 -3.09 1.11
C VAL A 442 15.31 -3.80 0.56
N ASP A 443 15.64 -4.96 1.09
CA ASP A 443 16.75 -5.76 0.60
C ASP A 443 16.45 -6.21 -0.84
N PRO A 444 17.26 -5.81 -1.85
CA PRO A 444 17.00 -6.17 -3.24
C PRO A 444 17.13 -7.67 -3.51
N ALA A 445 17.88 -8.42 -2.70
CA ALA A 445 18.06 -9.85 -2.88
C ALA A 445 16.91 -10.67 -2.26
N THR A 446 16.43 -10.25 -1.08
CA THR A 446 15.45 -11.03 -0.29
C THR A 446 14.04 -10.43 -0.26
N SER A 447 13.87 -9.19 -0.73
CA SER A 447 12.65 -8.39 -0.57
C SER A 447 12.23 -8.13 0.89
N THR A 448 13.14 -8.34 1.84
CA THR A 448 12.90 -8.09 3.27
C THR A 448 12.95 -6.59 3.57
N ALA A 449 12.03 -6.10 4.39
CA ALA A 449 12.06 -4.71 4.86
C ALA A 449 13.28 -4.48 5.77
N GLN A 450 14.03 -3.42 5.48
CA GLN A 450 15.18 -2.95 6.25
C GLN A 450 15.18 -1.41 6.32
N PRO A 451 14.14 -0.79 6.91
CA PRO A 451 13.91 0.65 6.83
C PRO A 451 14.93 1.52 7.59
N PHE A 452 15.84 0.94 8.37
CA PHE A 452 16.78 1.69 9.23
C PHE A 452 18.24 1.62 8.76
N PHE A 453 18.99 2.67 9.07
CA PHE A 453 20.43 2.69 8.93
C PHE A 453 21.08 1.59 9.80
N PHE A 454 22.14 0.93 9.32
CA PHE A 454 22.75 -0.27 9.92
C PHE A 454 21.87 -1.52 10.06
N GLN A 455 20.64 -1.49 9.56
CA GLN A 455 19.81 -2.69 9.42
C GLN A 455 20.14 -3.41 8.11
N GLY A 456 20.30 -4.74 8.18
CA GLY A 456 20.51 -5.58 7.00
C GLY A 456 21.73 -5.14 6.18
N THR A 457 21.52 -4.86 4.89
CA THR A 457 22.57 -4.47 3.95
C THR A 457 22.94 -2.98 3.99
N ASN A 458 22.22 -2.16 4.78
CA ASN A 458 22.46 -0.71 4.89
C ASN A 458 23.66 -0.36 5.79
N GLN A 459 24.87 -0.75 5.35
CA GLN A 459 26.11 -0.67 6.15
C GLN A 459 27.04 0.48 5.75
N TYR A 460 26.75 1.21 4.67
CA TYR A 460 27.63 2.27 4.16
C TYR A 460 27.67 3.49 5.09
N ILE A 461 28.86 3.91 5.50
CA ILE A 461 29.09 5.15 6.25
C ILE A 461 30.36 5.81 5.74
N ILE A 462 30.34 7.14 5.62
CA ILE A 462 31.54 7.90 5.27
C ILE A 462 32.47 7.92 6.48
N PRO A 463 33.71 7.41 6.38
CA PRO A 463 34.62 7.37 7.52
C PRO A 463 34.93 8.76 8.06
N HIS A 464 35.08 8.88 9.39
CA HIS A 464 35.55 10.11 10.03
C HIS A 464 36.96 10.51 9.54
N ALA A 465 37.18 11.81 9.31
CA ALA A 465 38.52 12.34 9.12
C ALA A 465 39.25 12.40 10.47
N ALA A 466 40.41 11.75 10.58
CA ALA A 466 41.06 11.49 11.87
C ALA A 466 41.68 12.71 12.58
N VAL A 467 41.68 13.89 11.96
CA VAL A 467 42.38 15.07 12.49
C VAL A 467 41.37 16.18 12.74
N ALA A 468 41.24 16.58 14.01
CA ALA A 468 40.36 17.66 14.44
C ALA A 468 40.89 19.04 14.02
N ASP A 469 39.98 20.02 13.91
CA ASP A 469 40.25 21.44 13.72
C ASP A 469 40.99 21.82 12.43
N LEU A 470 40.98 20.93 11.42
CA LEU A 470 41.57 21.22 10.12
C LEU A 470 40.68 22.10 9.23
N GLY A 471 39.39 22.20 9.55
CA GLY A 471 38.43 22.94 8.73
C GLY A 471 38.17 22.24 7.40
N LEU A 472 37.61 21.03 7.49
CA LEU A 472 37.36 20.19 6.33
C LEU A 472 35.94 20.40 5.78
N PHE A 473 35.84 20.49 4.46
CA PHE A 473 34.59 20.36 3.74
C PHE A 473 34.49 18.94 3.19
N LEU A 474 33.48 18.20 3.64
CA LEU A 474 33.17 16.89 3.07
C LEU A 474 32.44 17.10 1.74
N LYS A 475 33.17 16.94 0.63
CA LYS A 475 32.61 16.95 -0.72
C LYS A 475 31.94 15.62 -1.01
N LEU A 476 30.68 15.67 -1.46
CA LEU A 476 29.93 14.51 -1.91
C LEU A 476 29.74 14.63 -3.43
N GLY A 477 30.61 13.93 -4.17
CA GLY A 477 30.69 13.99 -5.62
C GLY A 477 29.99 12.79 -6.26
N GLY A 478 29.16 13.00 -7.27
CA GLY A 478 28.39 11.95 -7.93
C GLY A 478 27.59 12.52 -9.09
N SER A 479 26.78 11.71 -9.77
CA SER A 479 25.93 12.18 -10.87
C SER A 479 24.49 11.73 -10.65
N PHE A 480 23.59 12.69 -10.55
CA PHE A 480 22.17 12.49 -10.35
C PHE A 480 21.39 12.90 -11.61
N ASN A 481 20.64 11.98 -12.20
CA ASN A 481 19.74 12.29 -13.30
C ASN A 481 18.38 12.74 -12.75
N ALA A 482 18.03 14.00 -12.99
CA ALA A 482 16.80 14.62 -12.49
C ALA A 482 15.53 14.19 -13.24
N THR A 483 15.65 13.65 -14.46
CA THR A 483 14.51 13.14 -15.23
C THR A 483 14.07 11.78 -14.70
N THR A 484 15.02 10.85 -14.54
CA THR A 484 14.76 9.49 -14.03
C THR A 484 14.72 9.44 -12.51
N LYS A 485 15.18 10.50 -11.82
CA LYS A 485 15.31 10.61 -10.36
C LYS A 485 16.22 9.52 -9.78
N THR A 486 17.34 9.26 -10.44
CA THR A 486 18.29 8.20 -10.08
C THR A 486 19.72 8.70 -10.09
N TRP A 487 20.54 8.18 -9.17
CA TRP A 487 21.98 8.31 -9.24
C TRP A 487 22.53 7.43 -10.38
N THR A 488 23.17 8.04 -11.37
CA THR A 488 23.92 7.35 -12.44
C THR A 488 25.34 7.05 -12.00
N THR A 489 25.85 7.81 -11.04
CA THR A 489 27.10 7.53 -10.32
C THR A 489 26.86 7.83 -8.86
N ALA A 490 27.07 6.84 -8.00
CA ALA A 490 26.92 6.98 -6.55
C ALA A 490 27.84 8.07 -5.99
N ARG A 491 27.46 8.69 -4.88
CA ARG A 491 28.29 9.72 -4.26
C ARG A 491 29.57 9.09 -3.69
N GLY A 492 30.71 9.62 -4.10
CA GLY A 492 31.98 9.48 -3.41
C GLY A 492 32.16 10.60 -2.37
N ALA A 493 33.01 10.34 -1.37
CA ALA A 493 33.33 11.28 -0.31
C ALA A 493 34.79 11.72 -0.42
N VAL A 494 35.03 13.04 -0.46
CA VAL A 494 36.38 13.63 -0.45
C VAL A 494 36.44 14.70 0.62
N TYR A 495 37.39 14.59 1.54
CA TYR A 495 37.66 15.63 2.53
C TYR A 495 38.58 16.69 1.92
N TYR A 496 38.01 17.86 1.64
CA TYR A 496 38.75 19.01 1.14
C TYR A 496 39.14 19.92 2.29
N GLN A 497 40.43 20.11 2.54
CA GLN A 497 40.90 21.02 3.57
C GLN A 497 40.81 22.47 3.08
N MET A 498 39.98 23.26 3.76
CA MET A 498 39.79 24.66 3.44
C MET A 498 40.83 25.53 4.16
N SER A 499 41.24 26.61 3.50
CA SER A 499 41.92 27.73 4.16
C SER A 499 40.89 28.77 4.61
N LEU A 500 41.30 29.75 5.42
CA LEU A 500 40.41 30.87 5.79
C LEU A 500 40.01 31.72 4.58
N THR A 501 40.78 31.67 3.49
CA THR A 501 40.54 32.46 2.26
C THR A 501 39.98 31.63 1.12
N THR A 502 39.57 30.39 1.36
CA THR A 502 38.99 29.52 0.32
C THR A 502 37.75 30.21 -0.29
N PRO A 503 37.69 30.38 -1.62
CA PRO A 503 36.51 30.93 -2.28
C PRO A 503 35.40 29.88 -2.39
N VAL A 504 34.14 30.32 -2.43
CA VAL A 504 32.97 29.43 -2.54
C VAL A 504 33.01 28.53 -3.79
N SER A 505 33.62 29.01 -4.89
CA SER A 505 33.73 28.26 -6.13
C SER A 505 34.47 26.92 -5.97
N GLU A 506 35.37 26.80 -4.99
CA GLU A 506 36.11 25.57 -4.70
C GLU A 506 35.20 24.46 -4.13
N ILE A 507 34.04 24.80 -3.57
CA ILE A 507 33.07 23.83 -3.04
C ILE A 507 31.80 23.71 -3.91
N GLU A 508 31.69 24.51 -4.99
CA GLU A 508 30.57 24.48 -5.93
C GLU A 508 30.97 24.01 -7.35
N SER A 509 32.26 23.77 -7.58
CA SER A 509 32.78 23.32 -8.87
C SER A 509 33.84 22.22 -8.73
N GLY A 510 34.11 21.52 -9.84
CA GLY A 510 35.08 20.43 -9.91
C GLY A 510 34.45 19.03 -9.98
N ALA A 511 35.32 18.03 -10.08
CA ALA A 511 34.91 16.63 -10.28
C ALA A 511 34.25 16.01 -9.04
N ASP A 512 34.64 16.46 -7.85
CA ASP A 512 34.14 15.93 -6.57
C ASP A 512 32.83 16.60 -6.11
N VAL A 513 32.20 17.41 -6.97
CA VAL A 513 30.94 18.08 -6.69
C VAL A 513 29.81 17.35 -7.41
N THR A 514 28.71 17.07 -6.69
CA THR A 514 27.53 16.40 -7.27
C THR A 514 27.03 17.13 -8.52
N GLN A 515 26.91 16.41 -9.62
CA GLN A 515 26.34 16.86 -10.88
C GLN A 515 24.86 16.51 -10.98
N VAL A 516 24.05 17.46 -11.44
CA VAL A 516 22.63 17.24 -11.77
C VAL A 516 22.49 17.25 -13.28
N THR A 517 22.10 16.12 -13.85
CA THR A 517 21.92 15.89 -15.30
C THR A 517 20.44 15.65 -15.62
N ASN A 518 20.11 15.56 -16.91
CA ASN A 518 18.77 15.26 -17.42
C ASN A 518 18.71 13.89 -18.06
#